data_AF-A0A7V9FC65-F1
#
_entry.id   AF-A0A7V9FC65-F1
#
_cell.length_a   1.000
_cell.length_b   1.000
_cell.length_c   1.000
_cell.angle_alpha   90.00
_cell.angle_beta   90.00
_cell.angle_gamma   90.00
#
_symmetry.space_group_name_H-M   'P 1'
#
loop_
_entity.id
_entity.type
_entity.pdbx_description
1 polymer ?
#
loop_
_entity_poly.entity_id
_entity_poly.type
_entity_poly.pdbx_seq_one_letter_code
_entity_poly.pdbx_strand_id
1 'polypeptide(L)' 'MNYGGVNQGDTSMTPEEYIEELKRLSIAREPERLLEFAVEHGQSLQDSMTCEQRQQVSTLAERAVLLAHLNEAARQKV' A
#
# COMPACT_ATOMS: atom_id res chain seq x y z
N MET A 1 23.83 -27.33 -24.44
CA MET A 1 22.46 -26.91 -24.08
C MET A 1 22.60 -25.86 -23.00
N ASN A 2 22.38 -24.58 -23.32
CA ASN A 2 22.38 -23.50 -22.34
C ASN A 2 20.92 -23.25 -21.93
N TYR A 3 20.54 -23.66 -20.72
CA TYR A 3 19.27 -23.26 -20.12
C TYR A 3 19.40 -21.81 -19.66
N GLY A 4 19.22 -20.89 -20.61
CA GLY A 4 18.81 -19.52 -20.31
C GLY A 4 17.32 -19.55 -20.00
N GLY A 5 16.98 -19.35 -18.73
CA GLY A 5 15.61 -19.28 -18.24
C GLY A 5 15.61 -18.53 -16.93
N VAL A 6 15.89 -17.23 -17.00
CA VAL A 6 15.56 -16.32 -15.90
C VAL A 6 14.03 -16.38 -15.81
N ASN A 7 13.51 -17.03 -14.77
CA ASN A 7 12.10 -16.93 -14.41
C ASN A 7 11.82 -15.45 -14.14
N GLN A 8 11.25 -14.75 -15.11
CA GLN A 8 10.48 -13.54 -14.85
C GLN A 8 9.27 -14.02 -14.05
N GLY A 9 9.45 -14.11 -12.73
CA GLY A 9 8.37 -14.46 -11.83
C GLY A 9 7.31 -13.38 -11.95
N ASP A 10 6.12 -13.77 -12.42
CA ASP A 10 4.88 -13.10 -12.07
C ASP A 10 4.81 -13.06 -10.54
N THR A 11 5.41 -12.05 -9.90
CA THR A 11 5.25 -11.84 -8.47
C THR A 11 3.89 -11.17 -8.28
N SER A 12 2.81 -11.95 -8.42
CA SER A 12 1.49 -11.52 -7.99
C SER A 12 1.56 -11.34 -6.47
N MET A 13 1.61 -10.09 -6.03
CA MET A 13 1.61 -9.72 -4.62
C MET A 13 0.40 -10.31 -3.93
N THR A 14 0.57 -10.83 -2.71
CA THR A 14 -0.51 -11.35 -1.88
C THR A 14 -1.15 -10.24 -1.03
N PRO A 15 -2.41 -10.42 -0.55
CA PRO A 15 -3.02 -9.50 0.41
C PRO A 15 -2.17 -9.21 1.64
N GLU A 16 -1.48 -10.23 2.17
CA GLU A 16 -0.61 -10.11 3.33
C GLU A 16 0.61 -9.23 3.04
N GLU A 17 1.30 -9.47 1.91
CA GLU A 17 2.44 -8.65 1.48
C GLU A 17 2.04 -7.20 1.23
N TYR A 18 0.88 -6.99 0.60
CA TYR A 18 0.29 -5.68 0.38
C TYR A 18 0.03 -4.93 1.70
N ILE A 19 -0.54 -5.61 2.70
CA ILE A 19 -0.83 -5.02 4.02
C ILE A 19 0.47 -4.69 4.77
N GLU A 20 1.46 -5.57 4.75
CA GLU A 20 2.76 -5.30 5.40
C GLU A 20 3.47 -4.10 4.77
N GLU A 21 3.42 -3.98 3.45
CA GLU A 21 3.99 -2.83 2.75
C GLU A 21 3.24 -1.53 3.05
N LEU A 22 1.90 -1.56 3.10
CA LEU A 22 1.09 -0.43 3.57
C LEU A 22 1.46 -0.01 5.00
N LYS A 23 1.67 -0.96 5.92
CA LYS A 23 2.10 -0.68 7.30
C LYS A 23 3.48 0.00 7.31
N ARG A 24 4.43 -0.51 6.52
CA ARG A 24 5.78 0.05 6.40
C ARG A 24 5.75 1.51 5.95
N LEU A 25 5.02 1.80 4.87
CA LEU A 25 4.84 3.16 4.36
C LEU A 25 4.12 4.07 5.38
N SER A 26 3.17 3.51 6.13
CA SER A 26 2.43 4.23 7.17
C SER A 26 3.33 4.65 8.33
N ILE A 27 4.33 3.85 8.68
CA ILE A 27 5.33 4.19 9.71
C ILE A 27 6.32 5.24 9.17
N ALA A 28 6.72 5.14 7.91
CA ALA A 28 7.66 6.06 7.27
C ALA A 28 7.13 7.51 7.13
N ARG A 29 5.84 7.76 7.40
CA ARG A 29 5.16 9.06 7.25
C ARG A 29 5.25 9.61 5.83
N GLU A 30 5.16 8.74 4.83
CA GLU A 30 5.10 9.09 3.41
C GLU A 30 3.65 8.93 2.91
N PRO A 31 2.71 9.81 3.27
CA PRO A 31 1.30 9.60 2.99
C PRO A 31 0.99 9.56 1.49
N GLU A 32 1.73 10.32 0.67
CA GLU A 32 1.60 10.35 -0.79
C GLU A 32 1.94 8.97 -1.39
N ARG A 33 3.10 8.41 -1.03
CA ARG A 33 3.54 7.07 -1.49
C ARG A 33 2.64 5.95 -0.98
N LEU A 34 2.13 6.07 0.25
CA LEU A 34 1.16 5.12 0.79
C LEU A 34 -0.13 5.12 -0.04
N LEU A 35 -0.66 6.30 -0.37
CA LEU A 35 -1.88 6.43 -1.18
C LEU A 35 -1.66 5.90 -2.60
N GLU A 36 -0.54 6.23 -3.23
CA GLU A 36 -0.18 5.70 -4.56
C GLU A 36 -0.14 4.17 -4.55
N PHE A 37 0.60 3.57 -3.61
CA PHE A 37 0.72 2.12 -3.47
C PHE A 37 -0.63 1.45 -3.18
N ALA A 38 -1.47 2.07 -2.34
CA ALA A 38 -2.80 1.55 -2.02
C ALA A 38 -3.72 1.51 -3.25
N VAL A 39 -3.67 2.54 -4.10
CA VAL A 39 -4.49 2.63 -5.32
C VAL A 39 -3.98 1.65 -6.38
N GLU A 40 -2.67 1.56 -6.57
CA GLU A 40 -2.04 0.72 -7.61
C GLU A 40 -2.33 -0.77 -7.41
N HIS A 41 -2.30 -1.24 -6.16
CA HIS A 41 -2.38 -2.67 -5.85
C HIS A 41 -3.68 -3.10 -5.14
N GLY A 42 -4.44 -2.16 -4.58
CA GLY A 42 -5.65 -2.47 -3.82
C GLY A 42 -6.78 -3.06 -4.66
N GLN A 43 -6.94 -2.60 -5.91
CA GLN A 43 -8.02 -3.08 -6.80
C GLN A 43 -7.85 -4.56 -7.16
N SER A 44 -6.63 -5.00 -7.49
CA SER A 44 -6.36 -6.39 -7.87
C SER A 44 -6.52 -7.38 -6.71
N LEU A 45 -6.42 -6.90 -5.46
CA LEU A 45 -6.44 -7.74 -4.26
C LEU A 45 -7.81 -7.75 -3.56
N GLN A 46 -8.75 -6.91 -4.00
CA GLN A 46 -10.02 -6.68 -3.32
C GLN A 46 -10.83 -7.96 -3.10
N ASP A 47 -10.88 -8.83 -4.12
CA ASP A 47 -11.63 -10.07 -4.10
C ASP A 47 -10.93 -11.19 -3.32
N SER A 48 -9.60 -11.11 -3.19
CA SER A 48 -8.79 -12.08 -2.43
C SER A 48 -8.67 -11.76 -0.94
N MET A 49 -9.06 -10.56 -0.51
CA MET A 49 -8.96 -10.14 0.89
C MET A 49 -10.07 -10.71 1.77
N THR A 50 -9.72 -11.13 2.97
CA THR A 50 -10.68 -11.42 4.04
C THR A 50 -11.31 -10.12 4.58
N CYS A 51 -12.38 -10.25 5.36
CA CYS A 51 -13.01 -9.11 6.03
C CYS A 51 -12.01 -8.37 6.94
N GLU A 52 -11.22 -9.11 7.70
CA GLU A 52 -10.20 -8.55 8.61
C GLU A 52 -9.12 -7.80 7.85
N GLN A 53 -8.66 -8.34 6.72
CA GLN A 53 -7.67 -7.69 5.85
C GLN A 53 -8.21 -6.39 5.25
N ARG A 54 -9.45 -6.40 4.75
CA ARG A 54 -10.12 -5.18 4.27
C ARG A 54 -10.24 -4.12 5.36
N GLN A 55 -10.55 -4.51 6.60
CA GLN A 55 -10.61 -3.60 7.73
C GLN A 55 -9.23 -2.99 8.06
N GLN A 56 -8.16 -3.79 8.02
CA GLN A 56 -6.79 -3.30 8.21
C GLN A 56 -6.40 -2.29 7.13
N VAL A 57 -6.68 -2.58 5.86
CA VAL A 57 -6.42 -1.67 4.75
C VAL A 57 -7.21 -0.37 4.89
N SER A 58 -8.50 -0.42 5.25
CA SER A 58 -9.31 0.78 5.49
C SER A 58 -8.68 1.67 6.56
N THR A 59 -8.26 1.05 7.68
CA THR A 59 -7.64 1.76 8.80
C THR A 59 -6.32 2.44 8.38
N LEU A 60 -5.51 1.76 7.58
CA LEU A 60 -4.25 2.29 7.06
C LEU A 60 -4.46 3.44 6.06
N ALA A 61 -5.48 3.32 5.19
CA ALA A 61 -5.84 4.36 4.23
C ALA A 61 -6.39 5.62 4.92
N GLU A 62 -7.29 5.47 5.89
CA GLU A 62 -7.82 6.58 6.70
C GLU A 62 -6.68 7.33 7.41
N ARG A 63 -5.74 6.59 7.99
CA ARG A 63 -4.55 7.18 8.62
C ARG A 63 -3.70 7.96 7.62
N ALA A 64 -3.51 7.44 6.40
CA ALA A 64 -2.72 8.11 5.36
C ALA A 64 -3.35 9.43 4.92
N VAL A 65 -4.69 9.45 4.73
CA VAL A 65 -5.44 10.67 4.42
C VAL A 65 -5.29 11.72 5.53
N LEU A 66 -5.42 11.30 6.79
CA LEU A 66 -5.20 12.21 7.93
C LEU A 66 -3.79 12.79 7.94
N LEU A 67 -2.75 11.97 7.70
CA LEU A 67 -1.36 12.44 7.62
C LEU A 67 -1.15 13.42 6.45
N ALA A 68 -1.73 13.14 5.28
CA ALA A 68 -1.67 14.05 4.14
C ALA A 68 -2.30 15.41 4.46
N HIS A 69 -3.50 15.42 5.07
CA HIS A 69 -4.18 16.65 5.46
C HIS A 69 -3.40 17.44 6.52
N LEU A 70 -2.82 16.77 7.52
CA LEU A 70 -2.00 17.44 8.53
C LEU A 70 -0.74 18.06 7.94
N ASN A 71 -0.07 17.36 7.02
CA ASN A 71 1.09 17.88 6.30
C ASN A 71 0.72 19.10 5.44
N GLU A 72 -0.41 19.04 4.74
CA GLU A 72 -0.91 20.15 3.94
C GLU A 72 -1.28 21.37 4.81
N ALA A 73 -1.99 21.15 5.92
CA ALA A 73 -2.29 22.19 6.88
C ALA A 73 -1.03 22.80 7.54
N ALA A 74 0.02 22.00 7.72
CA ALA A 74 1.31 22.50 8.20
C ALA A 74 2.01 23.37 7.15
N ARG A 75 1.95 22.99 5.86
CA ARG A 75 2.51 23.79 4.74
C ARG A 75 1.80 25.13 4.58
N GLN A 76 0.48 25.19 4.73
CA GLN A 76 -0.30 26.44 4.57
C GLN A 76 -0.09 27.48 5.67
N LYS A 77 0.50 27.08 6.81
CA LYS A 77 0.78 27.97 7.95
C LYS A 77 2.20 28.55 7.95
N VAL A 78 3.02 28.14 6.99
CA VAL A 78 4.33 28.72 6.68
C VAL A 78 4.16 29.71 5.55
#